data_AF-A0AAC8Z0A5-F1
#
_entry.id   AF-A0AAC8Z0A5-F1
#
_cell.length_a   1.000
_cell.length_b   1.000
_cell.length_c   1.000
_cell.angle_alpha   90.00
_cell.angle_beta   90.00
_cell.angle_gamma   90.00
#
_symmetry.space_group_name_H-M   'P 1'
#
loop_
_entity.id
_entity.type
_entity.pdbx_description
1 polymer ?
#
loop_
_entity_poly.entity_id
_entity_poly.type
_entity_poly.pdbx_seq_one_letter_code
_entity_poly.pdbx_strand_id
1 'polypeptide(L)'
;MVTPAVQREAVAHLQACHGMSERRACRVTGADRKSMRYRSQRGDDAEVREKLRELAQQRRRFGYRRLHILLRREGVMINRKKTQRLYRE
;
A
#
# COMPACT_ATOMS: atom_id res chain seq x y z
N MET A 1 23.69 0.60 -7.49
CA MET A 1 22.91 1.09 -6.33
C MET A 1 22.14 -0.08 -5.74
N VAL A 2 22.12 -0.23 -4.41
CA VAL A 2 21.33 -1.26 -3.71
C VAL A 2 19.90 -0.76 -3.52
N THR A 3 18.90 -1.61 -3.73
CA THR A 3 17.49 -1.22 -3.55
C THR A 3 17.12 -1.15 -2.07
N PRO A 4 16.12 -0.34 -1.67
CA PRO A 4 15.65 -0.30 -0.28
C PRO A 4 15.17 -1.64 0.27
N ALA A 5 14.68 -2.54 -0.60
CA ALA A 5 14.28 -3.89 -0.21
C ALA A 5 15.50 -4.72 0.24
N VAL A 6 16.56 -4.74 -0.57
CA VAL A 6 17.81 -5.44 -0.25
C VAL A 6 18.47 -4.83 1.00
N GLN A 7 18.40 -3.52 1.18
CA GLN A 7 18.88 -2.87 2.41
C GLN A 7 18.10 -3.32 3.66
N ARG A 8 16.78 -3.50 3.57
CA ARG A 8 15.97 -4.03 4.67
C ARG A 8 16.33 -5.46 5.02
N GLU A 9 16.55 -6.30 4.02
CA GLU A 9 17.00 -7.68 4.22
C GLU A 9 18.36 -7.75 4.90
N ALA A 10 19.32 -6.92 4.44
CA ALA A 10 20.65 -6.84 5.06
C ALA A 10 20.58 -6.36 6.52
N VAL A 11 19.75 -5.36 6.83
CA VAL A 11 19.54 -4.89 8.21
C VAL A 11 18.91 -6.00 9.06
N ALA A 12 17.88 -6.69 8.56
CA ALA A 12 17.23 -7.80 9.25
C ALA A 12 18.22 -8.95 9.53
N HIS A 13 19.08 -9.29 8.56
CA HIS A 13 20.12 -10.29 8.72
C HIS A 13 21.14 -9.92 9.82
N LEU A 14 21.60 -8.67 9.85
CA LEU A 14 22.51 -8.18 10.90
C LEU A 14 21.88 -8.21 12.29
N GLN A 15 20.58 -7.93 12.40
CA GLN A 15 19.87 -8.02 13.67
C GLN A 15 19.73 -9.48 14.13
N ALA A 16 19.32 -10.39 13.23
CA ALA A 16 19.04 -11.78 13.56
C ALA A 16 20.30 -12.62 13.78
N CYS A 17 21.29 -12.52 12.88
CA CYS A 17 22.48 -13.39 12.90
C CYS A 17 23.63 -12.83 13.75
N HIS A 18 23.68 -11.51 13.97
CA HIS A 18 24.78 -10.85 14.69
C HIS A 18 24.33 -10.10 15.95
N GLY A 19 23.06 -10.21 16.35
CA GLY A 19 22.52 -9.57 17.55
C GLY A 19 22.64 -8.05 17.56
N MET A 20 22.82 -7.42 16.39
CA MET A 20 23.01 -5.98 16.30
C MET A 20 21.71 -5.25 16.59
N SER A 21 21.79 -4.09 17.25
CA SER A 21 20.64 -3.17 17.30
C SER A 21 20.32 -2.62 15.90
N GLU A 22 19.06 -2.32 15.63
CA GLU A 22 18.61 -1.69 14.37
C GLU A 22 19.46 -0.46 14.02
N ARG A 23 19.81 0.35 15.02
CA ARG A 23 20.66 1.55 14.85
C ARG A 23 22.06 1.20 14.34
N ARG A 24 22.68 0.16 14.92
CA ARG A 24 24.01 -0.31 14.52
C ARG A 24 23.97 -0.92 13.12
N ALA A 25 22.98 -1.78 12.86
CA ALA A 25 22.78 -2.41 11.55
C ALA A 25 22.58 -1.37 10.44
N CYS A 26 21.73 -0.35 10.65
CA CYS A 26 21.52 0.73 9.69
C CYS A 26 22.78 1.55 9.41
N ARG A 27 23.62 1.79 10.43
CA ARG A 27 24.89 2.53 10.26
C ARG A 27 25.88 1.76 9.40
N VAL A 28 25.97 0.44 9.58
CA VAL A 28 26.84 -0.44 8.80
C VAL A 28 26.38 -0.54 7.35
N THR A 29 25.08 -0.64 7.10
CA THR A 29 24.52 -0.79 5.75
C THR A 29 24.31 0.53 5.01
N GLY A 30 24.50 1.68 5.67
CA GLY A 30 24.19 3.00 5.13
C GLY A 30 22.69 3.23 4.89
N ALA A 31 21.82 2.42 5.51
CA ALA A 31 20.38 2.49 5.33
C ALA A 31 19.74 3.57 6.22
N ASP A 32 18.77 4.30 5.69
CA ASP A 32 18.00 5.27 6.47
C ASP A 32 17.00 4.54 7.42
N ARG A 33 17.06 4.87 8.71
CA ARG A 33 16.19 4.27 9.75
C ARG A 33 14.70 4.52 9.53
N LYS A 34 14.32 5.67 8.97
CA LYS A 34 12.92 5.98 8.61
C LYS A 34 12.42 5.03 7.53
N SER A 35 13.27 4.71 6.56
CA SER A 35 12.97 3.73 5.52
C SER A 35 12.87 2.30 6.08
N MET A 36 13.68 1.93 7.07
CA MET A 36 13.57 0.63 7.75
C MET A 36 12.29 0.51 8.59
N ARG A 37 11.88 1.60 9.24
CA ARG A 37 10.67 1.65 10.09
C ARG A 37 9.38 1.84 9.32
N TYR A 38 9.46 2.23 8.05
CA TYR A 38 8.27 2.46 7.24
C TYR A 38 7.46 1.17 7.06
N ARG A 39 6.22 1.17 7.57
CA ARG A 39 5.23 0.13 7.32
C ARG A 39 4.14 0.70 6.41
N SER A 40 3.84 0.00 5.32
CA SER A 40 2.72 0.40 4.45
C SER A 40 1.41 0.20 5.20
N GLN A 41 0.72 1.29 5.49
CA GLN A 41 -0.65 1.28 6.02
C GLN A 41 -1.66 1.10 4.88
N ARG A 42 -1.44 0.11 4.01
CA ARG A 42 -2.46 -0.21 3.01
C ARG A 42 -3.55 -0.99 3.74
N GLY A 43 -4.64 -0.28 4.08
CA GLY A 43 -5.83 -0.92 4.61
C GLY A 43 -6.39 -1.94 3.61
N ASP A 44 -7.18 -2.88 4.13
CA ASP A 44 -7.87 -3.82 3.27
C ASP A 44 -8.86 -3.07 2.37
N ASP A 45 -8.63 -3.18 1.06
CA ASP A 45 -9.46 -2.54 0.03
C ASP A 45 -10.62 -3.48 -0.39
N ALA A 46 -10.79 -4.64 0.25
CA ALA A 46 -11.79 -5.66 -0.08
C ALA A 46 -13.21 -5.10 -0.11
N GLU A 47 -13.64 -4.41 0.95
CA GLU A 47 -15.00 -3.83 1.01
C GLU A 47 -15.28 -2.84 -0.13
N VAL A 48 -14.28 -2.01 -0.45
CA VAL A 48 -14.39 -1.04 -1.55
C VAL A 48 -14.46 -1.76 -2.90
N ARG A 49 -13.75 -2.88 -3.04
CA ARG A 49 -13.73 -3.68 -4.27
C ARG A 49 -15.08 -4.38 -4.49
N GLU A 50 -15.67 -4.95 -3.44
CA GLU A 50 -17.00 -5.55 -3.50
C GLU A 50 -18.07 -4.52 -3.85
N LYS A 51 -18.10 -3.36 -3.17
CA LYS A 51 -19.03 -2.26 -3.53
C LYS A 51 -18.85 -1.78 -4.97
N LEU A 52 -17.60 -1.69 -5.45
CA LEU A 52 -17.33 -1.33 -6.85
C LEU A 52 -17.91 -2.35 -7.83
N ARG A 53 -17.80 -3.65 -7.53
CA ARG A 53 -18.34 -4.74 -8.35
C ARG A 53 -19.85 -4.70 -8.38
N GLU A 54 -20.49 -4.53 -7.23
CA GLU A 54 -21.95 -4.39 -7.12
C GLU A 54 -22.46 -3.21 -7.97
N LEU A 55 -21.86 -2.03 -7.81
CA LEU A 55 -22.25 -0.84 -8.57
C LEU A 55 -22.00 -1.00 -10.08
N ALA A 56 -20.92 -1.68 -10.46
CA ALA A 56 -20.61 -1.99 -11.85
C ALA A 56 -21.62 -2.99 -12.46
N GLN A 57 -22.06 -3.99 -11.69
CA GLN A 57 -23.08 -4.95 -12.11
C GLN A 57 -24.45 -4.28 -12.30
N GLN A 58 -24.86 -3.43 -11.36
CA GLN A 58 -26.12 -2.68 -11.45
C GLN A 58 -26.13 -1.68 -12.63
N ARG A 59 -24.98 -1.09 -12.96
CA ARG A 59 -24.87 -0.03 -13.98
C ARG A 59 -23.70 -0.26 -14.94
N ARG A 60 -23.80 -1.32 -15.77
CA ARG A 60 -22.75 -1.77 -16.70
C ARG A 60 -22.14 -0.72 -17.63
N ARG A 61 -22.85 0.36 -17.97
CA ARG A 61 -22.34 1.45 -18.84
C ARG A 61 -21.44 2.45 -18.09
N PHE A 62 -21.36 2.36 -16.76
CA PHE A 62 -20.64 3.33 -15.94
C PHE A 62 -19.18 2.91 -15.81
N GLY A 63 -18.27 3.79 -16.25
CA GLY A 63 -16.85 3.67 -15.94
C GLY A 63 -16.50 4.18 -14.54
N TYR A 64 -15.25 3.99 -14.13
CA TYR A 64 -14.75 4.32 -12.78
C TYR A 64 -15.09 5.74 -12.28
N ARG A 65 -15.17 6.74 -13.18
CA ARG A 65 -15.49 8.13 -12.80
C ARG A 65 -16.90 8.25 -12.23
N ARG A 66 -17.87 7.55 -12.80
CA ARG A 66 -19.26 7.56 -12.31
C ARG A 66 -19.41 6.68 -11.07
N LEU A 67 -18.75 5.52 -11.05
CA LEU A 67 -18.71 4.65 -9.87
C LEU A 67 -18.09 5.37 -8.66
N HIS A 68 -17.04 6.18 -8.87
CA HIS A 68 -16.43 7.00 -7.82
C HIS A 68 -17.41 8.00 -7.18
N ILE A 69 -18.29 8.61 -7.99
CA ILE A 69 -19.31 9.53 -7.47
C ILE A 69 -20.35 8.77 -6.64
N LEU A 70 -20.77 7.59 -7.08
CA LEU A 70 -21.71 6.74 -6.34
C LEU A 70 -21.12 6.29 -4.99
N LEU A 71 -19.88 5.79 -5.00
CA LEU A 71 -19.15 5.45 -3.78
C LEU A 71 -19.10 6.62 -2.79
N ARG A 72 -18.85 7.84 -3.26
CA ARG A 72 -18.85 9.03 -2.39
C ARG A 72 -20.22 9.33 -1.82
N ARG A 73 -21.30 9.12 -2.57
CA ARG A 73 -22.68 9.30 -2.08
C ARG A 73 -23.04 8.28 -1.00
N GLU A 74 -22.44 7.09 -1.06
CA GLU A 74 -22.57 6.03 -0.04
C GLU A 74 -21.59 6.21 1.15
N GLY A 75 -20.89 7.34 1.23
CA GLY A 75 -19.97 7.65 2.34
C GLY A 75 -18.55 7.10 2.18
N VAL A 76 -18.21 6.45 1.07
CA VAL A 76 -16.86 5.92 0.82
C VAL A 76 -15.93 7.04 0.33
N MET A 77 -15.17 7.62 1.27
CA MET A 77 -14.28 8.75 1.03
C MET A 77 -12.88 8.32 0.58
N ILE A 78 -12.78 7.74 -0.61
CA ILE A 78 -11.49 7.36 -1.23
C ILE A 78 -11.02 8.39 -2.27
N ASN A 79 -9.72 8.41 -2.58
CA ASN A 79 -9.19 9.22 -3.67
C ASN A 79 -9.63 8.63 -5.03
N ARG A 80 -9.97 9.49 -6.01
CA ARG A 80 -10.29 9.07 -7.38
C ARG A 80 -9.21 8.19 -8.01
N LYS A 81 -7.92 8.47 -7.74
CA LYS A 81 -6.79 7.62 -8.19
C LYS A 81 -6.88 6.20 -7.63
N LYS A 82 -7.28 6.07 -6.36
CA LYS A 82 -7.48 4.77 -5.70
C LYS A 82 -8.65 4.03 -6.33
N THR A 83 -9.78 4.70 -6.58
CA THR A 83 -10.91 4.09 -7.30
C THR A 83 -10.52 3.60 -8.69
N GLN A 84 -9.76 4.41 -9.45
CA GLN A 84 -9.28 4.00 -10.77
C GLN A 84 -8.35 2.79 -10.71
N ARG A 85 -7.45 2.73 -9.72
CA ARG A 85 -6.58 1.58 -9.50
C ARG A 85 -7.40 0.32 -9.21
N LEU A 86 -8.31 0.39 -8.23
CA LEU A 86 -9.16 -0.74 -7.83
C LEU A 86 -10.11 -1.21 -8.94
N TYR A 87 -10.53 -0.32 -9.84
CA TYR A 87 -11.35 -0.67 -11.00
C TYR A 87 -10.57 -1.43 -12.10
N ARG A 88 -9.24 -1.28 -12.14
CA ARG A 88 -8.37 -1.93 -13.13
C ARG A 88 -7.78 -3.26 -12.64
N GLU A 89 -7.78 -3.48 -11.33
CA GLU A 89 -7.40 -4.74 -10.68
C GLU A 89 -8.50 -5.79 -10.90
#